data_AF-A0A7C6N6L5-F1
#
_entry.id   AF-A0A7C6N6L5-F1
#
_cell.length_a   1.000
_cell.length_b   1.000
_cell.length_c   1.000
_cell.angle_alpha   90.00
_cell.angle_beta   90.00
_cell.angle_gamma   90.00
#
_symmetry.space_group_name_H-M   'P 1'
#
loop_
_entity.id
_entity.type
_entity.pdbx_description
1 polymer ?
#
loop_
_entity_poly.entity_id
_entity_poly.type
_entity_poly.pdbx_seq_one_letter_code
_entity_poly.pdbx_strand_id
1 'polypeptide(L)'
;MKQLLILSGKGGTGKTTIAGAFIKLANTKVYADCDVDAPNLHLVMAQNIEPKRTDYFGMPKAEIDADKCIACGLCKENCRFDAIFDDNGIKIDSFACEGCGVCELVCPTDAVSLKPAVAGELMLYADDNSVFSTAQLKMGSGTPGMLVTEVKKQMKNAANPNVELAVIDGSPGIGCPVIASLSGADMVLIVTEPSVSGISDMERIIKTADTFKTKIGVCINKYDTNPANSEKIENFCKEKNLPFAGKVPYDAKAVKAINNGQTIVDIDCPSGSAVKEVFRKTMNILFDESDGADE
;
A
#
# COMPACT_ATOMS: atom_id res chain seq x y z
N MET A 1 19.58 -5.67 -0.85
CA MET A 1 18.25 -6.13 -0.39
C MET A 1 17.27 -6.15 -1.55
N LYS A 2 16.68 -7.31 -1.84
CA LYS A 2 15.52 -7.49 -2.73
C LYS A 2 14.24 -7.00 -2.04
N GLN A 3 13.34 -6.35 -2.76
CA GLN A 3 12.03 -5.92 -2.27
C GLN A 3 10.93 -6.79 -2.89
N LEU A 4 10.32 -7.66 -2.07
CA LEU A 4 9.13 -8.42 -2.44
C LEU A 4 7.88 -7.65 -2.00
N LEU A 5 7.14 -7.16 -2.99
CA LEU A 5 5.85 -6.53 -2.79
C LEU A 5 4.73 -7.59 -2.83
N ILE A 6 3.83 -7.57 -1.86
CA ILE A 6 2.63 -8.40 -1.85
C ILE A 6 1.44 -7.48 -2.06
N LEU A 7 0.65 -7.70 -3.11
CA LEU A 7 -0.39 -6.77 -3.55
C LEU A 7 -1.69 -7.51 -3.88
N SER A 8 -2.83 -6.82 -3.74
CA SER A 8 -4.13 -7.36 -4.15
C SER A 8 -5.03 -6.30 -4.77
N GLY A 9 -5.88 -6.71 -5.72
CA GLY A 9 -6.79 -5.81 -6.42
C GLY A 9 -7.87 -5.16 -5.57
N LYS A 10 -8.19 -5.76 -4.42
CA LYS A 10 -9.25 -5.31 -3.52
C LYS A 10 -8.92 -5.65 -2.07
N GLY A 11 -9.58 -4.94 -1.15
CA GLY A 11 -9.54 -5.25 0.28
C GLY A 11 -10.17 -6.61 0.59
N GLY A 12 -9.69 -7.27 1.66
CA GLY A 12 -10.25 -8.55 2.12
C GLY A 12 -9.78 -9.80 1.36
N THR A 13 -8.91 -9.65 0.34
CA THR A 13 -8.33 -10.78 -0.42
C THR A 13 -7.35 -11.63 0.42
N GLY A 14 -6.91 -11.16 1.58
CA GLY A 14 -5.96 -11.85 2.48
C GLY A 14 -4.49 -11.52 2.23
N LYS A 15 -4.22 -10.41 1.53
CA LYS A 15 -2.88 -9.86 1.27
C LYS A 15 -2.01 -9.79 2.54
N THR A 16 -2.46 -9.09 3.58
CA THR A 16 -1.75 -8.95 4.87
C THR A 16 -1.52 -10.30 5.54
N THR A 17 -2.45 -11.24 5.42
CA THR A 17 -2.29 -12.61 5.96
C THR A 17 -1.11 -13.32 5.29
N ILE A 18 -1.02 -13.24 3.95
CA ILE A 18 0.11 -13.80 3.20
C ILE A 18 1.39 -13.03 3.51
N ALA A 19 1.35 -11.70 3.64
CA ALA A 19 2.51 -10.88 3.97
C ALA A 19 3.10 -11.21 5.34
N GLY A 20 2.28 -11.29 6.39
CA GLY A 20 2.72 -11.70 7.72
C GLY A 20 3.31 -13.12 7.73
N ALA A 21 2.72 -14.06 6.96
CA ALA A 21 3.27 -15.40 6.80
C ALA A 21 4.64 -15.39 6.12
N PHE A 22 4.80 -14.60 5.04
CA PHE A 22 6.05 -14.47 4.31
C PHE A 22 7.15 -13.83 5.15
N ILE A 23 6.82 -12.80 5.94
CA ILE A 23 7.78 -12.17 6.86
C ILE A 23 8.34 -13.20 7.85
N LYS A 24 7.46 -14.02 8.47
CA LYS A 24 7.89 -15.07 9.40
C LYS A 24 8.67 -16.20 8.72
N LEU A 25 8.21 -16.69 7.57
CA LEU A 25 8.87 -17.78 6.85
C LEU A 25 10.26 -17.38 6.33
N ALA A 26 10.41 -16.15 5.84
CA ALA A 26 11.71 -15.61 5.44
C ALA A 26 12.62 -15.28 6.63
N ASN A 27 12.07 -15.21 7.85
CA ASN A 27 12.72 -14.62 9.02
C ASN A 27 13.33 -13.24 8.71
N THR A 28 12.72 -12.48 7.79
CA THR A 28 13.20 -11.14 7.47
C THR A 28 12.90 -10.19 8.63
N LYS A 29 13.83 -9.28 8.87
CA LYS A 29 13.68 -8.23 9.87
C LYS A 29 13.35 -6.88 9.27
N VAL A 30 13.18 -6.79 7.95
CA VAL A 30 12.83 -5.54 7.26
C VAL A 30 11.51 -5.72 6.53
N TYR A 31 10.51 -4.96 6.92
CA TYR A 31 9.19 -5.01 6.30
C TYR A 31 8.45 -3.69 6.41
N ALA A 32 7.42 -3.52 5.58
CA ALA A 32 6.60 -2.32 5.59
C ALA A 32 5.11 -2.64 5.39
N ASP A 33 4.26 -1.82 6.01
CA ASP A 33 2.82 -1.80 5.77
C ASP A 33 2.47 -0.54 4.99
N CYS A 34 2.17 -0.72 3.71
CA CYS A 34 1.78 0.33 2.77
C CYS A 34 0.25 0.45 2.64
N ASP A 35 -0.55 -0.26 3.44
CA ASP A 35 -1.98 0.01 3.53
C ASP A 35 -2.24 1.19 4.48
N VAL A 36 -1.88 2.40 4.03
CA VAL A 36 -1.85 3.61 4.88
C VAL A 36 -3.24 4.12 5.27
N ASP A 37 -4.28 3.68 4.57
CA ASP A 37 -5.67 4.01 4.87
C ASP A 37 -6.22 3.16 6.03
N ALA A 38 -5.78 1.90 6.12
CA ALA A 38 -6.21 0.95 7.16
C ALA A 38 -5.06 0.00 7.56
N PRO A 39 -3.96 0.50 8.14
CA PRO A 39 -2.78 -0.30 8.41
C PRO A 39 -3.13 -1.35 9.48
N ASN A 40 -2.71 -2.58 9.27
CA ASN A 40 -3.08 -3.71 10.12
C ASN A 40 -1.99 -4.78 10.28
N LEU A 41 -0.85 -4.65 9.57
CA LEU A 41 0.24 -5.62 9.69
C LEU A 41 0.83 -5.65 11.10
N HIS A 42 0.84 -4.49 11.78
CA HIS A 42 1.29 -4.34 13.17
C HIS A 42 0.49 -5.19 14.17
N LEU A 43 -0.74 -5.60 13.83
CA LEU A 43 -1.58 -6.45 14.69
C LEU A 43 -1.05 -7.89 14.79
N VAL A 44 -0.38 -8.38 13.74
CA VAL A 44 0.18 -9.75 13.68
C VAL A 44 1.70 -9.78 13.79
N MET A 45 2.34 -8.62 13.62
CA MET A 45 3.77 -8.41 13.81
C MET A 45 4.00 -7.67 15.12
N ALA A 46 4.11 -8.42 16.23
CA ALA A 46 4.34 -7.83 17.56
C ALA A 46 5.55 -6.87 17.54
N GLN A 47 5.31 -5.61 17.91
CA GLN A 47 6.35 -4.60 18.10
C GLN A 47 6.57 -4.40 19.60
N ASN A 48 7.81 -4.51 20.06
CA ASN A 48 8.18 -4.32 21.47
C ASN A 48 8.81 -2.95 21.74
N ILE A 49 8.79 -2.05 20.75
CA ILE A 49 9.43 -0.73 20.80
C ILE A 49 8.41 0.34 20.45
N GLU A 50 8.56 1.52 21.06
CA GLU A 50 7.78 2.69 20.68
C GLU A 50 8.26 3.22 19.32
N PRO A 51 7.34 3.54 18.39
CA PRO A 51 7.72 4.04 17.09
C PRO A 51 8.21 5.48 17.18
N LYS A 52 9.19 5.82 16.34
CA LYS A 52 9.43 7.22 15.98
C LYS A 52 8.27 7.70 15.11
N ARG A 53 7.56 8.72 15.58
CA ARG A 53 6.43 9.36 14.89
C ARG A 53 6.87 10.66 14.24
N THR A 54 6.44 10.88 13.00
CA THR A 54 6.67 12.14 12.28
C THR A 54 5.44 12.50 11.46
N ASP A 55 5.07 13.78 11.47
CA ASP A 55 3.97 14.27 10.64
C ASP A 55 4.27 14.07 9.16
N TYR A 56 3.29 13.57 8.44
CA TYR A 56 3.28 13.57 6.98
C TYR A 56 2.50 14.78 6.49
N PHE A 57 3.15 15.61 5.68
CA PHE A 57 2.54 16.77 5.05
C PHE A 57 2.10 16.42 3.63
N GLY A 58 0.79 16.54 3.38
CA GLY A 58 0.21 16.28 2.05
C GLY A 58 0.18 17.54 1.20
N MET A 59 -0.88 17.69 0.41
CA MET A 59 -1.14 18.96 -0.29
C MET A 59 -1.38 20.09 0.74
N PRO A 60 -0.81 21.28 0.52
CA PRO A 60 -1.06 22.43 1.39
C PRO A 60 -2.53 22.83 1.35
N LYS A 61 -3.00 23.55 2.37
CA LYS A 61 -4.38 24.04 2.44
C LYS A 61 -4.37 25.57 2.39
N ALA A 62 -5.35 26.14 1.70
CA ALA A 62 -5.48 27.58 1.62
C ALA A 62 -6.03 28.14 2.94
N GLU A 63 -5.45 29.24 3.41
CA GLU A 63 -5.92 30.03 4.54
C GLU A 63 -6.10 31.48 4.12
N ILE A 64 -7.04 32.19 4.76
CA ILE A 64 -7.35 33.60 4.47
C ILE A 64 -6.96 34.45 5.68
N ASP A 65 -6.14 35.46 5.42
CA ASP A 65 -5.84 36.55 6.33
C ASP A 65 -7.02 37.54 6.34
N ALA A 66 -7.78 37.54 7.44
CA ALA A 66 -8.98 38.36 7.58
C ALA A 66 -8.67 39.87 7.56
N ASP A 67 -7.47 40.29 7.95
CA ASP A 67 -7.10 41.71 8.02
C ASP A 67 -6.80 42.28 6.62
N LYS A 68 -6.40 41.43 5.68
CA LYS A 68 -6.13 41.81 4.28
C LYS A 68 -7.29 41.53 3.33
N CYS A 69 -8.23 40.68 3.74
CA CYS A 69 -9.31 40.24 2.88
C CYS A 69 -10.36 41.36 2.70
N ILE A 70 -10.51 41.83 1.46
CA ILE A 70 -11.53 42.82 1.09
C ILE A 70 -12.87 42.19 0.65
N ALA A 71 -13.05 40.89 0.89
CA ALA A 71 -14.25 40.13 0.53
C ALA A 71 -14.70 40.25 -0.94
N CYS A 72 -13.75 40.39 -1.88
CA CYS A 72 -14.06 40.56 -3.31
C CYS A 72 -14.65 39.32 -4.01
N GLY A 73 -14.54 38.13 -3.42
CA GLY A 73 -15.13 36.89 -3.94
C GLY A 73 -14.37 36.19 -5.07
N LEU A 74 -13.31 36.78 -5.64
CA LEU A 74 -12.57 36.20 -6.77
C LEU A 74 -12.03 34.78 -6.50
N CYS A 75 -11.54 34.53 -5.29
CA CYS A 75 -11.06 33.20 -4.88
C CYS A 75 -12.17 32.15 -4.90
N LYS A 76 -13.40 32.53 -4.50
CA LYS A 76 -14.59 31.66 -4.55
C LYS A 76 -15.00 31.36 -6.00
N GLU A 77 -15.06 32.37 -6.86
CA GLU A 77 -15.44 32.21 -8.27
C GLU A 77 -14.52 31.28 -9.05
N ASN A 78 -13.23 31.24 -8.67
CA ASN A 78 -12.22 30.41 -9.32
C ASN A 78 -11.98 29.06 -8.63
N CYS A 79 -12.65 28.79 -7.50
CA CYS A 79 -12.52 27.52 -6.81
C CYS A 79 -13.32 26.43 -7.55
N ARG A 80 -12.61 25.47 -8.16
CA ARG A 80 -13.25 24.32 -8.85
C ARG A 80 -13.70 23.19 -7.93
N PHE A 81 -13.45 23.33 -6.63
CA PHE A 81 -13.70 22.30 -5.61
C PHE A 81 -14.78 22.71 -4.62
N ASP A 82 -15.43 23.86 -4.85
CA ASP A 82 -16.45 24.45 -3.95
C ASP A 82 -15.99 24.56 -2.49
N ALA A 83 -14.68 24.66 -2.28
CA ALA A 83 -14.07 24.72 -0.96
C ALA A 83 -14.14 26.10 -0.31
N ILE A 84 -14.61 27.13 -1.02
CA ILE A 84 -14.63 28.51 -0.55
C ILE A 84 -16.07 28.98 -0.51
N PHE A 85 -16.51 29.48 0.63
CA PHE A 85 -17.89 29.93 0.85
C PHE A 85 -17.94 31.26 1.58
N ASP A 86 -19.12 31.88 1.56
CA ASP A 86 -19.36 33.16 2.24
C ASP A 86 -20.26 32.92 3.46
N ASP A 87 -19.74 33.23 4.64
CA ASP A 87 -20.45 33.19 5.91
C ASP A 87 -19.87 34.27 6.83
N ASN A 88 -20.47 35.46 6.78
CA ASN A 88 -19.97 36.67 7.44
C ASN A 88 -18.50 36.97 7.08
N GLY A 89 -18.13 36.74 5.81
CA GLY A 89 -16.77 36.80 5.31
C GLY A 89 -16.41 35.55 4.51
N ILE A 90 -15.37 35.65 3.68
CA ILE A 90 -14.89 34.53 2.87
C ILE A 90 -14.16 33.53 3.77
N LYS A 91 -14.59 32.26 3.74
CA LYS A 91 -14.01 31.14 4.50
C LYS A 91 -13.64 29.99 3.58
N ILE A 92 -12.75 29.13 4.05
CA ILE A 92 -12.29 27.94 3.32
C ILE A 92 -12.62 26.69 4.14
N ASP A 93 -13.31 25.74 3.52
CA ASP A 93 -13.44 24.38 4.00
C ASP A 93 -12.15 23.61 3.69
N SER A 94 -11.37 23.31 4.74
CA SER A 94 -10.12 22.57 4.61
C SER A 94 -10.29 21.15 4.08
N PHE A 95 -11.46 20.52 4.26
CA PHE A 95 -11.71 19.17 3.78
C PHE A 95 -11.96 19.15 2.26
N ALA A 96 -12.71 20.12 1.74
CA ALA A 96 -12.95 20.26 0.30
C ALA A 96 -11.76 20.88 -0.46
N CYS A 97 -10.87 21.60 0.22
CA CYS A 97 -9.74 22.28 -0.41
C CYS A 97 -8.69 21.29 -0.95
N GLU A 98 -8.50 21.20 -2.26
CA GLU A 98 -7.45 20.36 -2.87
C GLU A 98 -6.04 20.98 -2.87
N GLY A 99 -5.90 22.23 -2.39
CA GLY A 99 -4.58 22.87 -2.29
C GLY A 99 -3.96 23.33 -3.62
N CYS A 100 -4.77 23.53 -4.67
CA CYS A 100 -4.28 23.85 -6.02
C CYS A 100 -3.63 25.23 -6.18
N GLY A 101 -3.80 26.15 -5.22
CA GLY A 101 -3.18 27.48 -5.23
C GLY A 101 -3.84 28.53 -6.13
N VAL A 102 -4.91 28.20 -6.87
CA VAL A 102 -5.59 29.18 -7.74
C VAL A 102 -6.12 30.38 -6.95
N CYS A 103 -6.64 30.14 -5.75
CA CYS A 103 -7.17 31.19 -4.88
C CYS A 103 -6.10 32.17 -4.36
N GLU A 104 -4.89 31.69 -4.09
CA GLU A 104 -3.71 32.51 -3.75
C GLU A 104 -3.32 33.38 -4.94
N LEU A 105 -3.23 32.77 -6.14
CA LEU A 105 -2.83 33.47 -7.37
C LEU A 105 -3.78 34.61 -7.78
N VAL A 106 -5.09 34.45 -7.60
CA VAL A 106 -6.09 35.45 -8.02
C VAL A 106 -6.41 36.51 -6.96
N CYS A 107 -5.85 36.40 -5.76
CA CYS A 107 -6.16 37.32 -4.68
C CYS A 107 -5.47 38.69 -4.89
N PRO A 108 -6.22 39.79 -5.09
CA PRO A 108 -5.60 41.09 -5.41
C PRO A 108 -4.93 41.76 -4.21
N THR A 109 -5.14 41.26 -2.99
CA THR A 109 -4.59 41.82 -1.74
C THR A 109 -3.64 40.87 -1.03
N ASP A 110 -3.24 39.76 -1.68
CA ASP A 110 -2.40 38.71 -1.09
C ASP A 110 -2.93 38.21 0.26
N ALA A 111 -4.26 38.16 0.41
CA ALA A 111 -4.93 37.72 1.63
C ALA A 111 -5.04 36.19 1.72
N VAL A 112 -4.93 35.47 0.60
CA VAL A 112 -4.97 34.01 0.57
C VAL A 112 -3.55 33.49 0.54
N SER A 113 -3.22 32.48 1.37
CA SER A 113 -1.92 31.79 1.28
C SER A 113 -2.05 30.28 1.46
N LEU A 114 -1.20 29.51 0.79
CA LEU A 114 -1.10 28.06 1.00
C LEU A 114 -0.23 27.74 2.22
N LYS A 115 -0.79 27.03 3.19
CA LYS A 115 -0.08 26.55 4.39
C LYS A 115 0.17 25.04 4.34
N PRO A 116 1.33 24.56 4.82
CA PRO A 116 1.54 23.13 5.02
C PRO A 116 0.45 22.52 5.90
N ALA A 117 -0.11 21.39 5.46
CA ALA A 117 -1.16 20.70 6.18
C ALA A 117 -0.76 19.26 6.47
N VAL A 118 -0.90 18.86 7.74
CA VAL A 118 -0.63 17.49 8.18
C VAL A 118 -1.74 16.59 7.64
N ALA A 119 -1.38 15.69 6.72
CA ALA A 119 -2.27 14.77 6.04
C ALA A 119 -2.20 13.34 6.60
N GLY A 120 -1.24 13.06 7.48
CA GLY A 120 -1.05 11.74 8.07
C GLY A 120 0.10 11.73 9.07
N GLU A 121 0.45 10.53 9.51
CA GLU A 121 1.56 10.27 10.42
C GLU A 121 2.37 9.08 9.89
N LEU A 122 3.69 9.26 9.79
CA LEU A 122 4.65 8.19 9.54
C LEU A 122 5.08 7.59 10.88
N MET A 123 5.17 6.27 10.94
CA MET A 123 5.59 5.52 12.12
C MET A 123 6.73 4.57 11.73
N LEU A 124 7.88 4.74 12.38
CA LEU A 124 9.04 3.88 12.21
C LEU A 124 9.35 3.13 13.50
N TYR A 125 9.23 1.81 13.46
CA TYR A 125 9.74 0.92 14.48
C TYR A 125 11.11 0.43 13.98
N ALA A 126 12.19 0.89 14.59
CA ALA A 126 13.53 0.48 14.19
C ALA A 126 14.44 0.31 15.40
N ASP A 127 15.17 -0.80 15.41
CA ASP A 127 16.28 -1.09 16.32
C ASP A 127 17.48 -1.64 15.52
N ASP A 128 18.54 -2.07 16.21
CA ASP A 128 19.76 -2.57 15.56
C ASP A 128 19.52 -3.80 14.65
N ASN A 129 18.43 -4.53 14.87
CA ASN A 129 18.17 -5.82 14.24
C ASN A 129 16.97 -5.79 13.30
N SER A 130 16.05 -4.84 13.44
CA SER A 130 14.75 -4.85 12.76
C SER A 130 14.23 -3.48 12.39
N VAL A 131 13.48 -3.44 11.28
CA VAL A 131 12.84 -2.26 10.72
C VAL A 131 11.43 -2.63 10.29
N PHE A 132 10.46 -1.96 10.88
CA PHE A 132 9.08 -1.94 10.44
C PHE A 132 8.63 -0.51 10.18
N SER A 133 8.27 -0.24 8.92
CA SER A 133 7.81 1.07 8.47
C SER A 133 6.31 1.02 8.16
N THR A 134 5.54 1.97 8.68
CA THR A 134 4.12 2.10 8.38
C THR A 134 3.72 3.57 8.46
N ALA A 135 2.48 3.86 8.07
CA ALA A 135 1.90 5.18 8.21
C ALA A 135 0.39 5.07 8.35
N GLN A 136 -0.21 6.15 8.85
CA GLN A 136 -1.66 6.31 8.90
C GLN A 136 -2.03 7.64 8.26
N LEU A 137 -2.89 7.59 7.24
CA LEU A 137 -3.45 8.79 6.63
C LEU A 137 -4.58 9.34 7.50
N LYS A 138 -4.66 10.66 7.64
CA LYS A 138 -5.81 11.30 8.31
C LYS A 138 -7.02 11.23 7.38
N MET A 139 -8.18 10.88 7.94
CA MET A 139 -9.44 10.82 7.20
C MET A 139 -9.70 12.11 6.42
N GLY A 140 -10.11 11.98 5.16
CA GLY A 140 -10.35 13.11 4.25
C GLY A 140 -9.09 13.72 3.65
N SER A 141 -7.89 13.21 3.97
CA SER A 141 -6.67 13.65 3.30
C SER A 141 -6.49 12.92 1.97
N GLY A 142 -6.14 13.66 0.92
CA GLY A 142 -5.73 13.09 -0.35
C GLY A 142 -4.30 12.53 -0.31
N THR A 143 -3.80 12.03 -1.44
CA THR A 143 -2.39 11.60 -1.66
C THR A 143 -1.89 10.31 -0.96
N PRO A 144 -2.70 9.23 -0.81
CA PRO A 144 -2.21 7.99 -0.19
C PRO A 144 -0.98 7.40 -0.90
N GLY A 145 -0.84 7.57 -2.23
CA GLY A 145 0.34 7.11 -2.97
C GLY A 145 1.65 7.81 -2.61
N MET A 146 1.61 9.10 -2.27
CA MET A 146 2.80 9.82 -1.80
C MET A 146 3.21 9.32 -0.40
N LEU A 147 2.24 9.09 0.49
CA LEU A 147 2.50 8.52 1.80
C LEU A 147 3.11 7.10 1.71
N VAL A 148 2.58 6.25 0.82
CA VAL A 148 3.17 4.92 0.52
C VAL A 148 4.63 5.04 0.08
N THR A 149 4.95 6.03 -0.75
CA THR A 149 6.33 6.28 -1.20
C THR A 149 7.23 6.62 -0.01
N GLU A 150 6.77 7.48 0.90
CA GLU A 150 7.54 7.83 2.11
C GLU A 150 7.68 6.63 3.07
N VAL A 151 6.66 5.76 3.21
CA VAL A 151 6.77 4.52 3.99
C VAL A 151 7.89 3.63 3.45
N LYS A 152 7.95 3.41 2.13
CA LYS A 152 9.01 2.60 1.49
C LYS A 152 10.39 3.23 1.64
N LYS A 153 10.49 4.55 1.48
CA LYS A 153 11.75 5.29 1.63
C LYS A 153 12.25 5.25 3.08
N GLN A 154 11.36 5.44 4.05
CA GLN A 154 11.66 5.32 5.47
C GLN A 154 12.19 3.91 5.80
N MET A 155 11.54 2.86 5.31
CA MET A 155 12.01 1.48 5.46
C MET A 155 13.42 1.31 4.87
N LYS A 156 13.63 1.73 3.62
CA LYS A 156 14.91 1.57 2.92
C LYS A 156 16.06 2.31 3.60
N ASN A 157 15.79 3.51 4.12
CA ASN A 157 16.80 4.33 4.79
C ASN A 157 17.19 3.81 6.17
N ALA A 158 16.25 3.16 6.87
CA ALA A 158 16.51 2.56 8.17
C ALA A 158 17.08 1.13 8.07
N ALA A 159 16.89 0.45 6.93
CA ALA A 159 17.29 -0.94 6.74
C ALA A 159 18.82 -1.12 6.81
N ASN A 160 19.25 -2.17 7.51
CA ASN A 160 20.65 -2.59 7.52
C ASN A 160 21.08 -3.06 6.10
N PRO A 161 22.25 -2.62 5.58
CA PRO A 161 22.74 -3.01 4.26
C PRO A 161 22.85 -4.52 4.03
N ASN A 162 23.06 -5.31 5.09
CA ASN A 162 23.27 -6.75 5.02
C ASN A 162 21.97 -7.57 4.91
N VAL A 163 20.79 -6.93 4.92
CA VAL A 163 19.53 -7.64 4.78
C VAL A 163 19.29 -8.03 3.32
N GLU A 164 19.01 -9.30 3.09
CA GLU A 164 18.82 -9.85 1.75
C GLU A 164 17.43 -9.55 1.18
N LEU A 165 16.39 -9.58 2.02
CA LEU A 165 14.99 -9.48 1.60
C LEU A 165 14.21 -8.51 2.48
N ALA A 166 13.43 -7.61 1.87
CA ALA A 166 12.33 -6.91 2.51
C ALA A 166 10.99 -7.39 1.97
N VAL A 167 9.99 -7.51 2.85
CA VAL A 167 8.61 -7.80 2.47
C VAL A 167 7.75 -6.56 2.67
N ILE A 168 7.05 -6.16 1.62
CA ILE A 168 6.19 -4.97 1.62
C ILE A 168 4.74 -5.45 1.49
N ASP A 169 3.93 -5.20 2.51
CA ASP A 169 2.48 -5.38 2.43
C ASP A 169 1.87 -4.17 1.70
N GLY A 170 1.59 -4.31 0.41
CA GLY A 170 1.15 -3.23 -0.47
C GLY A 170 -0.25 -2.72 -0.15
N SER A 171 -0.68 -1.61 -0.76
CA SER A 171 -2.07 -1.16 -0.66
C SER A 171 -2.99 -2.03 -1.54
N PRO A 172 -4.26 -2.25 -1.16
CA PRO A 172 -5.25 -2.83 -2.04
C PRO A 172 -5.64 -1.86 -3.16
N GLY A 173 -6.23 -2.38 -4.25
CA GLY A 173 -6.83 -1.54 -5.29
C GLY A 173 -6.06 -1.60 -6.61
N ILE A 174 -6.22 -0.53 -7.40
CA ILE A 174 -5.62 -0.33 -8.72
C ILE A 174 -5.19 1.13 -8.97
N GLY A 175 -5.13 1.94 -7.90
CA GLY A 175 -4.89 3.40 -7.97
C GLY A 175 -3.44 3.82 -7.71
N CYS A 176 -3.24 5.11 -7.44
CA CYS A 176 -1.92 5.68 -7.11
C CYS A 176 -1.14 4.92 -6.01
N PRO A 177 -1.77 4.40 -4.94
CA PRO A 177 -1.06 3.59 -3.93
C PRO A 177 -0.41 2.32 -4.48
N VAL A 178 -1.03 1.68 -5.48
CA VAL A 178 -0.48 0.49 -6.16
C VAL A 178 0.74 0.87 -6.99
N ILE A 179 0.66 1.99 -7.72
CA ILE A 179 1.78 2.51 -8.51
C ILE A 179 2.97 2.84 -7.60
N ALA A 180 2.73 3.53 -6.49
CA ALA A 180 3.75 3.85 -5.49
C ALA A 180 4.36 2.59 -4.86
N SER A 181 3.52 1.58 -4.56
CA SER A 181 3.96 0.29 -4.02
C SER A 181 4.85 -0.46 -5.01
N LEU A 182 4.50 -0.49 -6.29
CA LEU A 182 5.26 -1.16 -7.37
C LEU A 182 6.60 -0.47 -7.66
N SER A 183 6.63 0.87 -7.63
CA SER A 183 7.82 1.65 -7.97
C SER A 183 9.04 1.25 -7.13
N GLY A 184 10.07 0.69 -7.79
CA GLY A 184 11.31 0.25 -7.13
C GLY A 184 11.23 -1.09 -6.39
N ALA A 185 10.13 -1.85 -6.50
CA ALA A 185 10.08 -3.23 -6.05
C ALA A 185 10.76 -4.16 -7.06
N ASP A 186 11.47 -5.19 -6.59
CA ASP A 186 12.11 -6.20 -7.46
C ASP A 186 11.08 -7.20 -8.01
N MET A 187 10.12 -7.58 -7.18
CA MET A 187 9.05 -8.52 -7.53
C MET A 187 7.75 -8.12 -6.86
N VAL A 188 6.63 -8.38 -7.55
CA VAL A 188 5.29 -8.35 -6.99
C VAL A 188 4.68 -9.75 -6.97
N LEU A 189 4.25 -10.20 -5.80
CA LEU A 189 3.33 -11.32 -5.64
C LEU A 189 1.91 -10.78 -5.58
N ILE A 190 1.15 -11.02 -6.65
CA ILE A 190 -0.26 -10.62 -6.76
C ILE A 190 -1.11 -11.71 -6.11
N VAL A 191 -1.73 -11.37 -4.98
CA VAL A 191 -2.69 -12.21 -4.27
C VAL A 191 -4.10 -11.87 -4.77
N THR A 192 -4.75 -12.85 -5.39
CA THR A 192 -6.13 -12.72 -5.89
C THR A 192 -7.05 -13.76 -5.23
N GLU A 193 -8.36 -13.54 -5.29
CA GLU A 193 -9.36 -14.54 -4.90
C GLU A 193 -10.29 -14.82 -6.09
N PRO A 194 -10.97 -15.98 -6.15
CA PRO A 194 -11.69 -16.43 -7.35
C PRO A 194 -13.05 -15.76 -7.55
N SER A 195 -13.10 -14.43 -7.46
CA SER A 195 -14.24 -13.60 -7.81
C SER A 195 -14.03 -12.90 -9.16
N VAL A 196 -15.12 -12.51 -9.83
CA VAL A 196 -15.04 -11.76 -11.11
C VAL A 196 -14.24 -10.46 -10.95
N SER A 197 -14.47 -9.74 -9.85
CA SER A 197 -13.68 -8.55 -9.51
C SER A 197 -12.20 -8.87 -9.26
N GLY A 198 -11.89 -9.94 -8.52
CA GLY A 198 -10.51 -10.35 -8.23
C GLY A 198 -9.72 -10.66 -9.51
N ILE A 199 -10.37 -11.29 -10.50
CA ILE A 199 -9.77 -11.53 -11.82
C ILE A 199 -9.52 -10.20 -12.55
N SER A 200 -10.55 -9.35 -12.69
CA SER A 200 -10.42 -8.06 -13.37
C SER A 200 -9.33 -7.17 -12.75
N ASP A 201 -9.28 -7.09 -11.41
CA ASP A 201 -8.31 -6.23 -10.73
C ASP A 201 -6.89 -6.82 -10.81
N MET A 202 -6.75 -8.14 -10.73
CA MET A 202 -5.48 -8.84 -10.97
C MET A 202 -4.94 -8.51 -12.36
N GLU A 203 -5.76 -8.59 -13.42
CA GLU A 203 -5.34 -8.25 -14.78
C GLU A 203 -4.85 -6.79 -14.91
N ARG A 204 -5.47 -5.85 -14.19
CA ARG A 204 -5.04 -4.44 -14.17
C ARG A 204 -3.73 -4.25 -13.42
N ILE A 205 -3.54 -4.95 -12.30
CA ILE A 205 -2.28 -4.92 -11.55
C ILE A 205 -1.16 -5.50 -12.40
N ILE A 206 -1.38 -6.62 -13.10
CA ILE A 206 -0.38 -7.23 -14.00
C ILE A 206 0.07 -6.22 -15.05
N LYS A 207 -0.88 -5.58 -15.75
CA LYS A 207 -0.56 -4.53 -16.75
C LYS A 207 0.25 -3.36 -16.16
N THR A 208 -0.07 -2.98 -14.93
CA THR A 208 0.66 -1.91 -14.22
C THR A 208 2.07 -2.39 -13.87
N ALA A 209 2.23 -3.59 -13.31
CA ALA A 209 3.52 -4.18 -12.96
C ALA A 209 4.42 -4.38 -14.19
N ASP A 210 3.87 -4.81 -15.33
CA ASP A 210 4.58 -4.92 -16.61
C ASP A 210 5.16 -3.56 -17.05
N THR A 211 4.40 -2.47 -16.86
CA THR A 211 4.87 -1.10 -17.17
C THR A 211 6.10 -0.72 -16.35
N PHE A 212 6.18 -1.19 -15.10
CA PHE A 212 7.34 -1.01 -14.22
C PHE A 212 8.44 -2.05 -14.42
N LYS A 213 8.24 -3.04 -15.32
CA LYS A 213 9.12 -4.20 -15.51
C LYS A 213 9.42 -4.94 -14.19
N THR A 214 8.46 -4.94 -13.28
CA THR A 214 8.57 -5.64 -12.00
C THR A 214 8.33 -7.12 -12.24
N LYS A 215 9.19 -8.00 -11.69
CA LYS A 215 8.98 -9.45 -11.81
C LYS A 215 7.64 -9.83 -11.16
N ILE A 216 6.84 -10.68 -11.83
CA ILE A 216 5.46 -10.98 -11.39
C ILE A 216 5.38 -12.43 -10.90
N GLY A 217 4.67 -12.64 -9.79
CA GLY A 217 4.14 -13.94 -9.40
C GLY A 217 2.66 -13.82 -9.03
N VAL A 218 1.88 -14.89 -9.26
CA VAL A 218 0.45 -14.92 -8.92
C VAL A 218 0.16 -16.01 -7.87
N CYS A 219 -0.62 -15.66 -6.86
CA CYS A 219 -1.14 -16.58 -5.85
C CYS A 219 -2.66 -16.44 -5.74
N ILE A 220 -3.39 -17.57 -5.74
CA ILE A 220 -4.83 -17.58 -5.50
C ILE A 220 -5.08 -17.88 -4.02
N ASN A 221 -5.61 -16.91 -3.29
CA ASN A 221 -6.12 -17.12 -1.94
C ASN A 221 -7.61 -17.52 -1.99
N LYS A 222 -8.05 -18.32 -1.01
CA LYS A 222 -9.41 -18.86 -0.93
C LYS A 222 -9.85 -19.58 -2.21
N TYR A 223 -8.94 -20.32 -2.85
CA TYR A 223 -9.15 -20.87 -4.21
C TYR A 223 -10.38 -21.81 -4.31
N ASP A 224 -10.76 -22.43 -3.22
CA ASP A 224 -11.85 -23.39 -3.09
C ASP A 224 -13.24 -22.72 -2.99
N THR A 225 -13.30 -21.40 -2.78
CA THR A 225 -14.57 -20.65 -2.74
C THR A 225 -15.27 -20.59 -4.10
N ASN A 226 -14.53 -20.69 -5.20
CA ASN A 226 -15.07 -20.85 -6.54
C ASN A 226 -14.04 -21.56 -7.45
N PRO A 227 -14.09 -22.90 -7.54
CA PRO A 227 -13.12 -23.68 -8.31
C PRO A 227 -13.07 -23.30 -9.80
N ALA A 228 -14.22 -22.99 -10.40
CA ALA A 228 -14.29 -22.61 -11.82
C ALA A 228 -13.56 -21.29 -12.11
N ASN A 229 -13.66 -20.31 -11.22
CA ASN A 229 -12.91 -19.06 -11.38
C ASN A 229 -11.44 -19.22 -11.01
N SER A 230 -11.09 -20.10 -10.06
CA SER A 230 -9.69 -20.46 -9.80
C SER A 230 -9.01 -21.06 -11.03
N GLU A 231 -9.71 -21.96 -11.72
CA GLU A 231 -9.22 -22.54 -12.98
C GLU A 231 -9.02 -21.47 -14.06
N LYS A 232 -9.92 -20.49 -14.17
CA LYS A 232 -9.73 -19.34 -15.07
C LYS A 232 -8.47 -18.55 -14.75
N ILE A 233 -8.17 -18.29 -13.47
CA ILE A 233 -6.96 -17.57 -13.07
C ILE A 233 -5.71 -18.39 -13.42
N GLU A 234 -5.72 -19.70 -13.16
CA GLU A 234 -4.62 -20.60 -13.51
C GLU A 234 -4.39 -20.64 -15.02
N ASN A 235 -5.45 -20.76 -15.82
CA ASN A 235 -5.36 -20.76 -17.28
C ASN A 235 -4.87 -19.42 -17.82
N PHE A 236 -5.36 -18.30 -17.27
CA PHE A 236 -4.85 -16.97 -17.60
C PHE A 236 -3.34 -16.86 -17.33
N CYS A 237 -2.85 -17.37 -16.19
CA CYS A 237 -1.42 -17.36 -15.89
C CYS A 237 -0.63 -18.20 -16.91
N LYS A 238 -1.13 -19.38 -17.30
CA LYS A 238 -0.49 -20.22 -18.32
C LYS A 238 -0.46 -19.53 -19.69
N GLU A 239 -1.58 -18.97 -20.13
CA GLU A 239 -1.70 -18.28 -21.43
C GLU A 239 -0.78 -17.06 -21.53
N LYS A 240 -0.58 -16.35 -20.41
CA LYS A 240 0.31 -15.19 -20.32
C LYS A 240 1.74 -15.53 -19.91
N ASN A 241 2.07 -16.81 -19.74
CA ASN A 241 3.36 -17.27 -19.24
C ASN A 241 3.79 -16.60 -17.92
N LEU A 242 2.83 -16.35 -17.03
CA LEU A 242 3.06 -15.72 -15.73
C LEU A 242 3.44 -16.77 -14.67
N PRO A 243 4.49 -16.53 -13.87
CA PRO A 243 4.85 -17.42 -12.77
C PRO A 243 3.70 -17.62 -11.76
N PHE A 244 3.25 -18.87 -11.63
CA PHE A 244 2.20 -19.23 -10.69
C PHE A 244 2.79 -19.78 -9.38
N ALA A 245 2.73 -18.98 -8.32
CA ALA A 245 3.30 -19.31 -7.02
C ALA A 245 2.49 -20.38 -6.27
N GLY A 246 1.17 -20.43 -6.46
CA GLY A 246 0.32 -21.49 -5.92
C GLY A 246 -1.04 -21.02 -5.41
N LYS A 247 -1.64 -21.83 -4.54
CA LYS A 247 -3.01 -21.67 -4.04
C LYS A 247 -3.07 -21.86 -2.53
N VAL A 248 -3.86 -21.04 -1.86
CA VAL A 248 -4.15 -21.14 -0.42
C VAL A 248 -5.65 -21.34 -0.23
N PRO A 249 -6.11 -22.37 0.50
CA PRO A 249 -7.54 -22.63 0.70
C PRO A 249 -8.18 -21.60 1.63
N TYR A 250 -9.50 -21.49 1.56
CA TYR A 250 -10.27 -20.79 2.58
C TYR A 250 -10.12 -21.51 3.91
N ASP A 251 -9.85 -20.74 4.96
CA ASP A 251 -9.53 -21.30 6.26
C ASP A 251 -10.08 -20.42 7.39
N ALA A 252 -11.12 -20.90 8.07
CA ALA A 252 -11.70 -20.20 9.21
C ALA A 252 -10.73 -20.09 10.40
N LYS A 253 -9.71 -20.97 10.50
CA LYS A 253 -8.68 -20.85 11.54
C LYS A 253 -7.74 -19.67 11.29
N ALA A 254 -7.58 -19.23 10.04
CA ALA A 254 -6.76 -18.06 9.72
C ALA A 254 -7.27 -16.79 10.41
N VAL A 255 -8.60 -16.60 10.43
CA VAL A 255 -9.24 -15.48 11.14
C VAL A 255 -8.94 -15.53 12.63
N LYS A 256 -8.99 -16.73 13.23
CA LYS A 256 -8.68 -16.92 14.66
C LYS A 256 -7.21 -16.60 14.97
N ALA A 257 -6.27 -17.00 14.09
CA ALA A 257 -4.86 -16.68 14.26
C ALA A 257 -4.64 -15.16 14.27
N ILE A 258 -5.16 -14.46 13.28
CA ILE A 258 -4.99 -13.00 13.14
C ILE A 258 -5.58 -12.26 14.34
N ASN A 259 -6.77 -12.65 14.79
CA ASN A 259 -7.41 -12.05 15.98
C ASN A 259 -6.64 -12.31 17.29
N ASN A 260 -5.77 -13.32 17.31
CA ASN A 260 -4.88 -13.62 18.43
C ASN A 260 -3.47 -13.00 18.25
N GLY A 261 -3.27 -12.12 17.27
CA GLY A 261 -1.97 -11.53 16.97
C GLY A 261 -0.95 -12.51 16.40
N GLN A 262 -1.42 -13.60 15.78
CA GLN A 262 -0.61 -14.64 15.17
C GLN A 262 -0.80 -14.65 13.65
N THR A 263 0.19 -15.16 12.91
CA THR A 263 0.04 -15.45 11.48
C THR A 263 -0.35 -16.92 11.26
N ILE A 264 -0.84 -17.24 10.07
CA ILE A 264 -1.27 -18.59 9.69
C ILE A 264 -0.16 -19.64 9.77
N VAL A 265 1.12 -19.24 9.79
CA VAL A 265 2.25 -20.18 9.95
C VAL A 265 2.60 -20.49 11.42
N ASP A 266 2.01 -19.76 12.38
CA ASP A 266 2.22 -20.00 13.82
C ASP A 266 1.33 -21.12 14.37
N ILE A 267 0.29 -21.49 13.62
CA ILE A 267 -0.70 -22.49 14.03
C ILE A 267 -0.75 -23.63 13.00
N ASP A 268 -1.23 -24.79 13.44
CA ASP A 268 -1.52 -25.89 12.53
C ASP A 268 -2.86 -25.68 11.83
N CYS A 269 -2.78 -25.22 10.58
CA CYS A 269 -3.94 -25.00 9.73
C CYS A 269 -3.66 -25.24 8.23
N PRO A 270 -4.71 -25.54 7.43
CA PRO A 270 -4.57 -25.76 6.00
C PRO A 270 -3.92 -24.59 5.26
N SER A 271 -4.30 -23.35 5.59
CA SER A 271 -3.73 -22.16 4.96
C SER A 271 -2.24 -21.98 5.29
N GLY A 272 -1.84 -22.25 6.54
CA GLY A 272 -0.46 -22.23 7.00
C GLY A 272 0.43 -23.28 6.34
N SER A 273 -0.12 -24.45 6.03
CA SER A 273 0.59 -25.48 5.25
C SER A 273 0.73 -25.09 3.78
N ALA A 274 -0.34 -24.58 3.17
CA ALA A 274 -0.33 -24.18 1.77
C ALA A 274 0.59 -22.98 1.50
N VAL A 275 0.60 -21.98 2.38
CA VAL A 275 1.42 -20.77 2.20
C VAL A 275 2.91 -21.05 2.26
N LYS A 276 3.37 -22.13 2.92
CA LYS A 276 4.78 -22.55 2.91
C LYS A 276 5.25 -22.94 1.51
N GLU A 277 4.40 -23.64 0.76
CA GLU A 277 4.71 -24.02 -0.63
C GLU A 277 4.66 -22.80 -1.56
N VAL A 278 3.67 -21.92 -1.37
CA VAL A 278 3.60 -20.64 -2.10
C VAL A 278 4.86 -19.82 -1.84
N PHE A 279 5.27 -19.68 -0.58
CA PHE A 279 6.48 -18.99 -0.16
C PHE A 279 7.72 -19.56 -0.86
N ARG A 280 7.92 -20.88 -0.80
CA ARG A 280 9.07 -21.55 -1.43
C ARG A 280 9.13 -21.24 -2.93
N LYS A 281 8.02 -21.35 -3.64
CA LYS A 281 7.94 -21.03 -5.08
C LYS A 281 8.19 -19.55 -5.35
N THR A 282 7.63 -18.65 -4.55
CA THR A 282 7.87 -17.21 -4.69
C THR A 282 9.35 -16.86 -4.46
N MET A 283 10.00 -17.43 -3.45
CA MET A 283 11.43 -17.21 -3.21
C MET A 283 12.27 -17.71 -4.38
N ASN A 284 11.95 -18.89 -4.94
CA ASN A 284 12.61 -19.36 -6.15
C ASN A 284 12.46 -18.34 -7.28
N ILE A 285 11.23 -17.91 -7.61
CA ILE A 285 11.00 -16.91 -8.69
C ILE A 285 11.79 -15.61 -8.43
N LEU A 286 11.82 -15.12 -7.19
CA LEU A 286 12.48 -13.87 -6.81
C LEU A 286 14.01 -13.93 -6.98
N PHE A 287 14.63 -15.03 -6.55
CA PHE A 287 16.08 -15.19 -6.51
C PHE A 287 16.65 -15.94 -7.72
N ASP A 288 15.81 -16.50 -8.58
CA ASP A 288 16.24 -17.09 -9.85
C ASP A 288 16.70 -15.98 -10.81
N GLU A 289 17.97 -16.03 -11.23
CA GLU A 289 18.64 -15.03 -12.07
C GLU A 289 18.43 -15.26 -13.57
N SER A 290 17.54 -16.18 -13.95
CA SER A 290 17.33 -16.61 -15.35
C SER A 290 16.67 -15.59 -16.30
N ASP A 291 16.51 -14.31 -15.91
CA ASP A 291 15.94 -13.24 -16.75
C ASP A 291 16.97 -12.18 -17.23
N GLY A 292 18.26 -12.51 -17.29
CA GLY A 292 19.31 -11.51 -17.61
C GLY A 292 20.55 -11.97 -18.36
N ALA A 293 20.57 -13.19 -18.90
CA ALA A 293 21.66 -13.66 -19.75
C ALA A 293 21.10 -14.53 -20.87
N ASP A 294 20.40 -13.92 -21.82
CA ASP A 294 20.42 -14.30 -23.23
C ASP A 294 19.71 -13.21 -24.05
N GLU A 295 20.44 -12.75 -25.08
CA GLU A 295 20.15 -11.71 -26.10
C GLU A 295 20.53 -10.24 -25.80
#